data_AF-A0A1X2B4N3-F1
#
_entry.id   AF-A0A1X2B4N3-F1
#
_cell.length_a   1.000
_cell.length_b   1.000
_cell.length_c   1.000
_cell.angle_alpha   90.00
_cell.angle_beta   90.00
_cell.angle_gamma   90.00
#
_symmetry.space_group_name_H-M   'P 1'
#
loop_
_entity.id
_entity.type
_entity.pdbx_description
1 polymer ?
#
loop_
_entity_poly.entity_id
_entity_poly.type
_entity_poly.pdbx_seq_one_letter_code
_entity_poly.pdbx_strand_id
1 'polypeptide(L)'
;MAVSRTRAARAARKRKRRMDLVVHDLTDEQWDAIKTAWGGCAYCGSTGGPFQKDCVMAISRGGRYTVDNVVPACASCNASKCNFEVSTWMRRKRFDERMFLTRYVEIRNSLTG
;
A
#
# COMPACT_ATOMS: atom_id res chain seq x y z
N MET A 1 15.73 6.99 30.61
CA MET A 1 14.29 6.66 30.53
C MET A 1 14.11 5.15 30.32
N ALA A 2 13.16 4.52 31.02
CA ALA A 2 12.85 3.11 30.83
C ALA A 2 12.18 2.87 29.47
N VAL A 3 12.69 1.92 28.68
CA VAL A 3 12.10 1.58 27.37
C VAL A 3 10.78 0.84 27.58
N SER A 4 9.68 1.39 27.05
CA SER A 4 8.38 0.70 27.08
C SER A 4 8.44 -0.65 26.35
N ARG A 5 8.07 -1.72 27.07
CA ARG A 5 8.14 -3.12 26.60
C ARG A 5 6.80 -3.65 26.12
N THR A 6 5.74 -2.83 26.06
CA THR A 6 4.41 -3.25 25.60
C THR A 6 4.46 -3.74 24.14
N ARG A 7 3.51 -4.61 23.76
CA ARG A 7 3.40 -5.12 22.38
C ARG A 7 3.23 -3.98 21.37
N ALA A 8 2.42 -2.97 21.70
CA ALA A 8 2.22 -1.78 20.87
C ALA A 8 3.51 -0.98 20.69
N ALA A 9 4.26 -0.72 21.77
CA ALA A 9 5.53 0.01 21.71
C ALA A 9 6.59 -0.73 20.87
N ARG A 10 6.63 -2.07 20.94
CA ARG A 10 7.51 -2.89 20.09
C ARG A 10 7.10 -2.79 18.61
N ALA A 11 5.80 -2.87 18.31
CA ALA A 11 5.30 -2.76 16.95
C ALA A 11 5.57 -1.38 16.33
N ALA A 12 5.36 -0.30 17.09
CA ALA A 12 5.64 1.06 16.66
C ALA A 12 7.13 1.27 16.33
N ARG A 13 8.04 0.83 17.21
CA ARG A 13 9.50 0.88 16.95
C ARG A 13 9.91 0.09 15.71
N LYS A 14 9.34 -1.11 15.53
CA LYS A 14 9.59 -1.94 14.34
C LYS A 14 9.09 -1.25 13.06
N ARG A 15 7.93 -0.59 13.11
CA ARG A 15 7.40 0.20 11.98
C ARG A 15 8.33 1.37 11.67
N LYS A 16 8.70 2.17 12.67
CA LYS A 16 9.62 3.31 12.51
C LYS A 16 10.92 2.87 11.84
N ARG A 17 11.61 1.87 12.40
CA ARG A 17 12.85 1.34 11.81
C ARG A 17 12.70 0.89 10.36
N ARG A 18 11.56 0.31 9.98
CA ARG A 18 11.31 -0.11 8.60
C ARG A 18 11.14 1.08 7.66
N MET A 19 10.45 2.13 8.11
CA MET A 19 10.31 3.37 7.36
C MET A 19 11.69 4.01 7.19
N ASP A 20 12.44 4.21 8.27
CA ASP A 20 13.77 4.85 8.25
C ASP A 20 14.79 4.18 7.29
N LEU A 21 14.54 2.92 6.87
CA LEU A 21 15.40 2.15 5.96
C LEU A 21 14.97 2.21 4.49
N VAL A 22 13.84 2.83 4.16
CA VAL A 22 13.30 2.89 2.80
C VAL A 22 12.96 4.33 2.41
N VAL A 23 12.90 4.59 1.11
CA VAL A 23 12.39 5.87 0.60
C VAL A 23 10.90 5.98 0.94
N HIS A 24 10.51 7.14 1.47
CA HIS A 24 9.15 7.43 1.93
C HIS A 24 8.76 8.89 1.66
N ASP A 25 8.90 9.31 0.41
CA ASP A 25 8.74 10.69 -0.06
C ASP A 25 7.36 10.98 -0.69
N LEU A 26 6.39 10.05 -0.55
CA LEU A 26 5.03 10.25 -1.06
C LEU A 26 4.37 11.50 -0.44
N THR A 27 4.14 12.50 -1.27
CA THR A 27 3.43 13.75 -0.94
C THR A 27 1.92 13.57 -0.91
N ASP A 28 1.20 14.53 -0.35
CA ASP A 28 -0.27 14.49 -0.31
C ASP A 28 -0.88 14.77 -1.69
N GLU A 29 -0.25 15.62 -2.51
CA GLU A 29 -0.66 15.87 -3.90
C GLU A 29 -0.52 14.59 -4.75
N GLN A 30 0.59 13.87 -4.62
CA GLN A 30 0.77 12.57 -5.28
C GLN A 30 -0.26 11.55 -4.79
N TRP A 31 -0.60 11.58 -3.50
CA TRP A 31 -1.64 10.71 -2.96
C TRP A 31 -3.02 11.01 -3.55
N ASP A 32 -3.37 12.28 -3.72
CA ASP A 32 -4.62 12.69 -4.37
C ASP A 32 -4.65 12.28 -5.85
N ALA A 33 -3.53 12.40 -6.56
CA ALA A 33 -3.38 11.92 -7.93
C ALA A 33 -3.57 10.39 -8.02
N ILE A 34 -2.96 9.62 -7.10
CA ILE A 34 -3.14 8.16 -7.00
C ILE A 34 -4.61 7.80 -6.77
N LYS A 35 -5.27 8.43 -5.80
CA LYS A 35 -6.70 8.16 -5.52
C LYS A 35 -7.56 8.42 -6.75
N THR A 36 -7.32 9.54 -7.43
CA THR A 36 -8.06 9.95 -8.63
C THR A 36 -7.86 8.96 -9.77
N ALA A 37 -6.61 8.56 -10.04
CA ALA A 37 -6.28 7.63 -11.12
C ALA A 37 -6.92 6.24 -10.90
N TRP A 38 -6.99 5.77 -9.65
CA TRP A 38 -7.62 4.49 -9.33
C TRP A 38 -9.15 4.57 -9.28
N GLY A 39 -9.72 5.69 -8.81
CA GLY A 39 -11.17 5.89 -8.71
C GLY A 39 -11.88 5.04 -7.64
N GLY A 40 -11.13 4.29 -6.83
CA GLY A 40 -11.67 3.37 -5.83
C GLY A 40 -10.56 2.53 -5.20
N CYS A 41 -10.94 1.53 -4.40
CA CYS A 41 -10.00 0.53 -3.89
C CYS A 41 -9.36 -0.21 -5.07
N ALA A 42 -8.03 -0.19 -5.15
CA ALA A 42 -7.26 -0.82 -6.21
C ALA A 42 -7.47 -2.33 -6.32
N TYR A 43 -7.94 -2.97 -5.25
CA TYR A 43 -8.10 -4.42 -5.18
C TYR A 43 -9.53 -4.89 -5.45
N CYS A 44 -10.50 -4.38 -4.69
CA CYS A 44 -11.90 -4.83 -4.81
C CYS A 44 -12.78 -3.88 -5.62
N GLY A 45 -12.25 -2.75 -6.10
CA GLY A 45 -13.00 -1.77 -6.89
C GLY A 45 -14.01 -0.94 -6.10
N SER A 46 -14.18 -1.18 -4.79
CA SER A 46 -15.14 -0.41 -3.98
C SER A 46 -14.79 1.08 -3.97
N THR A 47 -15.78 1.91 -4.25
CA THR A 47 -15.70 3.38 -4.20
C THR A 47 -15.98 3.94 -2.81
N GLY A 48 -16.31 3.08 -1.84
CA GLY A 48 -16.58 3.46 -0.45
C GLY A 48 -15.30 3.76 0.32
N GLY A 49 -15.00 5.06 0.49
CA GLY A 49 -13.90 5.54 1.34
C GLY A 49 -14.19 5.43 2.84
N PRO A 50 -13.24 5.84 3.71
CA PRO A 50 -11.93 6.39 3.36
C PRO A 50 -10.94 5.32 2.88
N PHE A 51 -10.06 5.69 1.95
CA PHE A 51 -8.98 4.82 1.46
C PHE A 51 -7.69 4.98 2.26
N GLN A 52 -7.00 3.86 2.45
CA GLN A 52 -5.69 3.79 3.08
C GLN A 52 -4.60 3.65 2.01
N LYS A 53 -3.42 4.20 2.30
CA LYS A 53 -2.20 4.01 1.49
C LYS A 53 -1.66 2.60 1.75
N ASP A 54 -1.76 1.70 0.76
CA ASP A 54 -1.17 0.37 0.82
C ASP A 54 0.00 0.24 -0.15
N CYS A 55 1.07 -0.42 0.27
CA CYS A 55 2.24 -0.68 -0.57
C CYS A 55 2.07 -2.01 -1.30
N VAL A 56 2.04 -1.99 -2.64
CA VAL A 56 1.91 -3.17 -3.50
C VAL A 56 2.98 -4.21 -3.14
N MET A 57 4.25 -3.80 -3.15
CA MET A 57 5.32 -4.50 -2.44
C MET A 57 5.37 -3.99 -0.99
N ALA A 58 5.14 -4.87 -0.02
CA ALA A 58 5.22 -4.49 1.39
C ALA A 58 6.63 -4.00 1.78
N ILE A 59 6.72 -2.96 2.62
CA ILE A 59 8.00 -2.41 3.12
C ILE A 59 8.86 -3.49 3.80
N SER A 60 8.23 -4.41 4.52
CA SER A 60 8.95 -5.52 5.16
C SER A 60 9.58 -6.53 4.19
N ARG A 61 9.29 -6.39 2.89
CA ARG A 61 9.80 -7.23 1.79
C ARG A 61 10.61 -6.40 0.78
N GLY A 62 11.00 -5.17 1.12
CA GLY A 62 11.81 -4.30 0.26
C GLY A 62 11.04 -3.22 -0.51
N GLY A 63 9.73 -3.11 -0.31
CA GLY A 63 8.94 -2.04 -0.93
C GLY A 63 9.21 -0.65 -0.35
N ARG A 64 8.93 0.38 -1.14
CA ARG A 64 9.09 1.80 -0.79
C ARG A 64 7.73 2.48 -0.59
N TYR A 65 7.70 3.59 0.13
CA TYR A 65 6.49 4.36 0.35
C TYR A 65 6.45 5.57 -0.60
N THR A 66 6.30 5.25 -1.89
CA THR A 66 6.51 6.13 -3.05
C THR A 66 5.33 6.04 -4.01
N VAL A 67 5.21 7.01 -4.93
CA VAL A 67 4.10 7.10 -5.89
C VAL A 67 3.93 5.84 -6.75
N ASP A 68 5.03 5.16 -7.05
CA ASP A 68 5.06 3.98 -7.92
C ASP A 68 4.68 2.68 -7.21
N ASN A 69 4.66 2.64 -5.88
CA ASN A 69 4.39 1.42 -5.09
C ASN A 69 3.15 1.56 -4.19
N VAL A 70 2.61 2.75 -4.00
CA VAL A 70 1.43 2.98 -3.16
C VAL A 70 0.15 2.99 -4.00
N VAL A 71 -0.87 2.29 -3.52
CA VAL A 71 -2.22 2.24 -4.11
C VAL A 71 -3.29 2.51 -3.04
N PRO A 72 -4.49 2.97 -3.42
CA PRO A 72 -5.59 3.11 -2.48
C PRO A 72 -6.23 1.76 -2.18
N ALA A 73 -6.42 1.47 -0.90
CA ALA A 73 -7.07 0.26 -0.45
C ALA A 73 -8.15 0.57 0.60
N CYS A 74 -9.29 -0.10 0.53
CA CYS A 74 -10.27 -0.06 1.61
C CYS A 74 -9.72 -0.79 2.85
N ALA A 75 -10.27 -0.49 4.03
CA ALA A 75 -9.79 -1.06 5.29
C ALA A 75 -9.75 -2.60 5.29
N SER A 76 -10.77 -3.26 4.71
CA SER A 76 -10.85 -4.73 4.62
C SER A 76 -9.75 -5.32 3.73
N CYS A 77 -9.50 -4.72 2.56
CA CYS A 77 -8.46 -5.19 1.65
C CYS A 77 -7.07 -4.97 2.26
N ASN A 78 -6.78 -3.77 2.76
CA ASN A 78 -5.49 -3.45 3.35
C ASN A 78 -5.17 -4.36 4.56
N ALA A 79 -6.14 -4.55 5.47
CA ALA A 79 -5.97 -5.42 6.64
C ALA A 79 -5.74 -6.88 6.25
N SER A 80 -6.49 -7.39 5.25
CA SER A 80 -6.35 -8.79 4.82
C SER A 80 -5.11 -9.06 3.96
N LYS A 81 -4.60 -8.04 3.23
CA LYS A 81 -3.33 -8.10 2.51
C LYS A 81 -2.15 -8.02 3.45
N CYS A 82 -2.17 -7.10 4.42
CA CYS A 82 -1.10 -6.92 5.39
C CYS A 82 0.28 -6.86 4.70
N ASN A 83 1.15 -7.83 4.95
CA ASN A 83 2.47 -7.94 4.35
C ASN A 83 2.61 -9.13 3.38
N PHE A 84 1.49 -9.72 2.95
CA PHE A 84 1.49 -10.73 1.90
C PHE A 84 1.95 -10.11 0.57
N GLU A 85 2.59 -10.94 -0.25
CA GLU A 85 2.88 -10.62 -1.64
C GLU A 85 1.54 -10.46 -2.39
N VAL A 86 1.42 -9.39 -3.18
CA VAL A 86 0.13 -8.93 -3.75
C VAL A 86 -0.49 -9.98 -4.65
N SER A 87 0.28 -10.59 -5.55
CA SER A 87 -0.19 -11.56 -6.53
C SER A 87 -0.74 -12.81 -5.83
N THR A 88 0.02 -13.36 -4.90
CA THR A 88 -0.38 -14.53 -4.10
C THR A 88 -1.61 -14.22 -3.26
N TRP A 89 -1.67 -13.03 -2.67
CA TRP A 89 -2.83 -12.60 -1.89
C TRP A 89 -4.08 -12.43 -2.76
N MET A 90 -3.96 -11.81 -3.93
CA MET A 90 -5.07 -11.61 -4.87
C MET A 90 -5.64 -12.93 -5.35
N ARG A 91 -4.77 -13.89 -5.72
CA ARG A 91 -5.19 -15.25 -6.08
C ARG A 91 -5.97 -15.92 -4.95
N ARG A 92 -5.49 -15.82 -3.70
CA ARG A 92 -6.21 -16.33 -2.53
C ARG A 92 -7.57 -15.66 -2.31
N LYS A 93 -7.69 -14.37 -2.61
CA LYS A 93 -8.93 -13.60 -2.54
C LYS A 93 -9.85 -13.79 -3.75
N ARG A 94 -9.39 -14.48 -4.80
CA ARG A 94 -10.08 -14.63 -6.09
C ARG A 94 -10.41 -13.27 -6.74
N PHE A 95 -9.52 -12.29 -6.56
CA PHE A 95 -9.58 -11.03 -7.28
C PHE A 95 -8.93 -11.15 -8.66
N ASP A 96 -9.27 -10.24 -9.57
CA ASP A 96 -8.68 -10.19 -10.91
C ASP A 96 -7.26 -9.62 -10.87
N GLU A 97 -6.29 -10.50 -10.67
CA GLU A 97 -4.86 -10.17 -10.65
C GLU A 97 -4.40 -9.50 -11.95
N ARG A 98 -4.89 -9.97 -13.10
CA ARG A 98 -4.46 -9.47 -14.40
C ARG A 98 -4.93 -8.03 -14.60
N MET A 99 -6.20 -7.76 -14.29
CA MET A 99 -6.76 -6.41 -14.37
C MET A 99 -6.00 -5.44 -13.45
N PHE A 100 -5.69 -5.87 -12.22
CA PHE A 100 -4.90 -5.06 -11.29
C PHE A 100 -3.51 -4.75 -11.83
N LEU A 101 -2.75 -5.76 -12.28
CA LEU A 101 -1.37 -5.57 -12.75
C LEU A 101 -1.30 -4.68 -14.00
N THR A 102 -2.22 -4.85 -14.94
CA THR A 102 -2.31 -3.98 -16.13
C THR A 102 -2.55 -2.53 -15.72
N ARG A 103 -3.60 -2.29 -14.92
CA ARG A 103 -3.95 -0.93 -14.48
C ARG A 103 -2.87 -0.30 -13.61
N TYR A 104 -2.20 -1.09 -12.78
CA TYR A 104 -1.09 -0.64 -11.95
C TYR A 104 0.09 -0.13 -12.78
N VAL A 105 0.46 -0.84 -13.85
CA VAL A 105 1.51 -0.38 -14.77
C VAL A 105 1.08 0.89 -15.52
N GLU A 106 -0.15 0.94 -16.02
CA GLU A 106 -0.70 2.11 -16.73
C GLU A 106 -0.69 3.37 -15.86
N ILE A 107 -1.24 3.28 -14.64
CA ILE A 107 -1.29 4.41 -13.71
C ILE A 107 0.12 4.82 -13.28
N ARG A 108 1.00 3.86 -12.99
CA ARG A 108 2.39 4.16 -12.62
C ARG A 108 3.07 4.95 -13.72
N ASN A 109 2.99 4.49 -14.97
CA ASN A 109 3.61 5.17 -16.11
C ASN A 109 3.06 6.59 -16.30
N SER A 110 1.76 6.81 -16.04
CA SER A 110 1.11 8.12 -16.12
C SER A 110 1.53 9.09 -15.00
N LEU A 111 1.88 8.57 -13.80
CA LEU A 111 2.21 9.40 -12.64
C LEU A 111 3.72 9.61 -12.44
N THR A 112 4.57 8.80 -13.08
CA THR A 112 6.04 8.88 -12.95
C THR A 112 6.77 9.22 -14.24
N GLY A 113 6.09 9.11 -15.39
CA GLY A 113 6.61 9.54 -16.69
C GLY A 113 6.39 11.03 -16.90
#